data_AF-A0A838JLW5-F1
#
_entry.id   AF-A0A838JLW5-F1
#
_cell.length_a   1.000
_cell.length_b   1.000
_cell.length_c   1.000
_cell.angle_alpha   90.00
_cell.angle_beta   90.00
_cell.angle_gamma   90.00
#
_symmetry.space_group_name_H-M   'P 1'
#
loop_
_entity.id
_entity.type
_entity.pdbx_description
1 polymer ?
#
loop_
_entity_poly.entity_id
_entity_poly.type
_entity_poly.pdbx_seq_one_letter_code
_entity_poly.pdbx_strand_id
1 'polypeptide(L)'
;MTAKTSFILQPTTVRFLQAVASGVALLLLVSCNAMKLTYNGADVAIRWKVHRYFDLQGAQQADFLARLARFHAWHRSQELPHYEALSRAAGKRLAAGLSAEDIQWATAALRERYGVLMRQAAAEAAPVLATLTTEQIAHLEDELARSNRDFTKKYLAGSEEKRLKERIKRNEQHFAEWIGNLTTEQQTRIADMVRADP
;
A
#
# COMPACT_ATOMS: atom_id res chain seq x y z
N MET A 1 55.33 -24.97 32.09
CA MET A 1 55.38 -24.66 30.65
C MET A 1 53.93 -24.60 30.13
N THR A 2 53.38 -23.41 29.96
CA THR A 2 52.02 -23.20 29.41
C THR A 2 52.17 -22.31 28.17
N ALA A 3 51.99 -22.90 26.99
CA ALA A 3 52.06 -22.19 25.72
C ALA A 3 50.83 -21.29 25.59
N LYS A 4 51.04 -19.96 25.51
CA LYS A 4 50.01 -18.99 25.11
C LYS A 4 49.84 -19.08 23.60
N THR A 5 48.78 -19.73 23.13
CA THR A 5 48.38 -19.71 21.72
C THR A 5 47.69 -18.38 21.46
N SER A 6 48.44 -17.37 20.99
CA SER A 6 47.88 -16.12 20.50
C SER A 6 47.16 -16.36 19.18
N PHE A 7 45.82 -16.29 19.20
CA PHE A 7 44.97 -16.40 18.02
C PHE A 7 45.10 -15.14 17.17
N ILE A 8 46.03 -15.16 16.19
CA ILE A 8 46.17 -14.08 15.21
C ILE A 8 45.12 -14.33 14.12
N LEU A 9 44.04 -13.54 14.12
CA LEU A 9 43.06 -13.52 13.04
C LEU A 9 43.78 -13.24 11.71
N GLN A 10 43.65 -14.15 10.75
CA GLN A 10 44.26 -13.97 9.43
C GLN A 10 43.68 -12.73 8.73
N PRO A 11 44.47 -11.95 7.99
CA PRO A 11 44.02 -10.71 7.34
C PRO A 11 42.77 -10.86 6.47
N THR A 12 42.56 -12.05 5.90
CA THR A 12 41.39 -12.45 5.12
C THR A 12 40.11 -12.53 5.96
N THR A 13 40.21 -13.05 7.19
CA THR A 13 39.09 -13.11 8.15
C THR A 13 38.69 -11.72 8.63
N VAL A 14 39.66 -10.82 8.84
CA VAL A 14 39.38 -9.43 9.20
C VAL A 14 38.68 -8.68 8.06
N ARG A 15 39.14 -8.84 6.81
CA ARG A 15 38.50 -8.25 5.63
C ARG A 15 37.09 -8.78 5.38
N PHE A 16 36.87 -10.08 5.59
CA PHE A 16 35.55 -10.69 5.48
C PHE A 16 34.59 -10.16 6.54
N LEU A 17 35.03 -10.09 7.81
CA LEU A 17 34.23 -9.53 8.91
C LEU A 17 33.91 -8.04 8.68
N GLN A 18 34.85 -7.25 8.14
CA GLN A 18 34.61 -5.86 7.77
C GLN A 18 33.60 -5.72 6.62
N ALA A 19 33.68 -6.58 5.60
CA ALA A 19 32.73 -6.58 4.49
C ALA A 19 31.31 -6.97 4.97
N VAL A 20 31.22 -7.99 5.83
CA VAL A 20 29.95 -8.40 6.44
C VAL A 20 29.39 -7.29 7.33
N ALA A 21 30.21 -6.69 8.20
CA ALA A 21 29.78 -5.58 9.06
C ALA A 21 29.33 -4.35 8.24
N SER A 22 30.03 -4.03 7.15
CA SER A 22 29.66 -2.94 6.24
C SER A 22 28.35 -3.24 5.49
N GLY A 23 28.16 -4.50 5.05
CA GLY A 23 26.92 -4.95 4.43
C GLY A 23 25.73 -4.90 5.39
N VAL A 24 25.92 -5.35 6.63
CA VAL A 24 24.90 -5.26 7.69
C VAL A 24 24.59 -3.80 8.02
N ALA A 25 25.59 -2.94 8.13
CA ALA A 25 25.39 -1.50 8.36
C ALA A 25 24.61 -0.83 7.22
N LEU A 26 24.91 -1.17 5.95
CA LEU A 26 24.15 -0.68 4.79
C LEU A 26 22.69 -1.17 4.81
N LEU A 27 22.44 -2.42 5.16
CA LEU A 27 21.09 -2.97 5.29
C LEU A 27 20.30 -2.32 6.44
N LEU A 28 20.96 -2.00 7.55
CA LEU A 28 20.37 -1.27 8.67
C LEU A 28 20.09 0.21 8.32
N LEU A 29 20.91 0.84 7.46
CA LEU A 29 20.65 2.18 6.95
C LEU A 29 19.46 2.22 5.96
N VAL A 30 19.30 1.16 5.16
CA VAL A 30 18.14 1.02 4.25
C VAL A 30 16.85 0.74 5.03
N SER A 31 16.90 -0.03 6.12
CA SER A 31 15.71 -0.36 6.92
C SER A 31 15.12 0.86 7.64
N CYS A 32 15.95 1.77 8.15
CA CYS A 32 15.49 3.04 8.72
C CYS A 32 14.85 3.98 7.68
N ASN A 33 15.04 3.74 6.39
CA ASN A 33 14.54 4.56 5.29
C ASN A 33 13.52 3.83 4.42
N ALA A 34 13.13 2.60 4.77
CA ALA A 34 12.24 1.78 3.96
C ALA A 34 10.91 2.47 3.69
N MET A 35 10.30 3.11 4.70
CA MET A 35 9.07 3.88 4.52
C MET A 35 9.25 5.07 3.56
N LYS A 36 10.38 5.77 3.61
CA LYS A 36 10.69 6.87 2.67
C LYS A 36 10.91 6.33 1.26
N LEU A 37 11.57 5.18 1.13
CA LEU A 37 11.82 4.50 -0.14
C LEU A 37 10.53 3.98 -0.78
N THR A 38 9.66 3.33 0.00
CA THR A 38 8.35 2.84 -0.46
C THR A 38 7.40 3.99 -0.78
N TYR A 39 7.35 5.02 0.07
CA TYR A 39 6.52 6.21 -0.19
C TYR A 39 6.98 6.96 -1.44
N ASN A 40 8.30 7.10 -1.62
CA ASN A 40 8.82 7.68 -2.85
C ASN A 40 8.59 6.77 -4.05
N GLY A 41 8.69 5.45 -3.91
CA GLY A 41 8.44 4.47 -4.99
C GLY A 41 6.97 4.30 -5.38
N ALA A 42 6.04 4.87 -4.62
CA ALA A 42 4.63 4.95 -5.03
C ALA A 42 4.47 5.70 -6.36
N ASP A 43 5.39 6.64 -6.66
CA ASP A 43 5.42 7.37 -7.92
C ASP A 43 5.61 6.44 -9.13
N VAL A 44 6.45 5.40 -9.02
CA VAL A 44 6.72 4.41 -10.06
C VAL A 44 5.44 3.61 -10.34
N ALA A 45 4.78 3.15 -9.29
CA ALA A 45 3.53 2.39 -9.43
C ALA A 45 2.42 3.24 -10.07
N ILE A 46 2.28 4.51 -9.66
CA ILE A 46 1.31 5.43 -10.24
C ILE A 46 1.64 5.69 -11.71
N ARG A 47 2.90 5.99 -12.04
CA ARG A 47 3.34 6.21 -13.43
C ARG A 47 3.08 5.00 -14.31
N TRP A 48 3.40 3.80 -13.83
CA TRP A 48 3.16 2.57 -14.57
C TRP A 48 1.67 2.34 -14.82
N LYS A 49 0.82 2.55 -13.81
CA LYS A 49 -0.64 2.46 -13.99
C LYS A 49 -1.16 3.49 -14.96
N VAL A 50 -0.76 4.76 -14.83
CA VAL A 50 -1.23 5.84 -15.71
C VAL A 50 -0.80 5.58 -17.14
N HIS A 51 0.45 5.17 -17.36
CA HIS A 51 0.91 4.80 -18.69
C HIS A 51 0.10 3.63 -19.27
N ARG A 52 -0.13 2.57 -18.48
CA ARG A 52 -0.94 1.42 -18.90
C ARG A 52 -2.36 1.83 -19.33
N TYR A 53 -3.04 2.68 -18.57
CA TYR A 53 -4.44 3.03 -18.81
C TYR A 53 -4.66 4.15 -19.81
N PHE A 54 -3.74 5.11 -19.93
CA PHE A 54 -3.95 6.34 -20.71
C PHE A 54 -2.98 6.52 -21.87
N ASP A 55 -1.91 5.72 -21.95
CA ASP A 55 -0.84 5.84 -22.94
C ASP A 55 -0.41 7.30 -23.21
N LEU A 56 -0.09 8.03 -22.13
CA LEU A 56 0.33 9.42 -22.23
C LEU A 56 1.72 9.51 -22.87
N GLN A 57 1.87 10.40 -23.86
CA GLN A 57 3.12 10.62 -24.57
C GLN A 57 3.48 12.12 -24.66
N GLY A 58 4.75 12.42 -24.92
CA GLY A 58 5.23 13.78 -25.20
C GLY A 58 4.81 14.81 -24.15
N ALA A 59 4.11 15.86 -24.59
CA ALA A 59 3.69 16.96 -23.73
C ALA A 59 2.69 16.53 -22.64
N GLN A 60 1.79 15.58 -22.92
CA GLN A 60 0.84 15.07 -21.92
C GLN A 60 1.57 14.35 -20.78
N GLN A 61 2.57 13.54 -21.11
CA GLN A 61 3.38 12.83 -20.12
C GLN A 61 4.20 13.80 -19.27
N ALA A 62 4.80 14.82 -19.89
CA ALA A 62 5.55 15.85 -19.17
C ALA A 62 4.65 16.63 -18.19
N ASP A 63 3.46 17.04 -18.62
CA ASP A 63 2.49 17.75 -17.77
C ASP A 63 1.99 16.86 -16.62
N PHE A 64 1.67 15.59 -16.90
CA PHE A 64 1.31 14.61 -15.87
C PHE A 64 2.40 14.45 -14.81
N LEU A 65 3.67 14.34 -15.19
CA LEU A 65 4.76 14.19 -14.22
C LEU A 65 4.91 15.42 -13.33
N ALA A 66 4.77 16.62 -13.90
CA ALA A 66 4.80 17.87 -13.12
C ALA A 66 3.62 17.94 -12.12
N ARG A 67 2.42 17.54 -12.56
CA ARG A 67 1.21 17.45 -11.73
C ARG A 67 1.35 16.44 -10.60
N LEU A 68 1.86 15.25 -10.91
CA LEU A 68 2.11 14.21 -9.92
C LEU A 68 3.10 14.71 -8.86
N ALA A 69 4.16 15.41 -9.26
CA ALA A 69 5.11 16.00 -8.33
C ALA A 69 4.45 17.02 -7.38
N ARG A 70 3.57 17.90 -7.90
CA ARG A 70 2.80 18.84 -7.07
C ARG A 70 1.83 18.13 -6.13
N PHE A 71 1.11 17.13 -6.62
CA PHE A 71 0.22 16.31 -5.80
C PHE A 71 0.97 15.65 -4.64
N HIS A 72 2.13 15.04 -4.90
CA HIS A 72 2.96 14.44 -3.86
C HIS A 72 3.51 15.47 -2.87
N ALA A 73 3.92 16.66 -3.34
CA ALA A 73 4.39 17.73 -2.47
C ALA A 73 3.27 18.22 -1.53
N TRP A 74 2.07 18.43 -2.07
CA TRP A 74 0.87 18.75 -1.29
C TRP A 74 0.55 17.64 -0.29
N HIS A 75 0.48 16.38 -0.74
CA HIS A 75 0.14 15.26 0.13
C HIS A 75 1.12 15.16 1.29
N ARG A 76 2.42 15.34 1.04
CA ARG A 76 3.45 15.25 2.09
C ARG A 76 3.36 16.40 3.10
N SER A 77 3.11 17.62 2.62
CA SER A 77 3.15 18.83 3.47
C SER A 77 1.83 19.12 4.18
N GLN A 78 0.69 18.74 3.59
CA GLN A 78 -0.63 19.11 4.08
C GLN A 78 -1.44 17.90 4.55
N GLU A 79 -1.54 16.82 3.76
CA GLU A 79 -2.44 15.71 4.11
C GLU A 79 -1.79 14.66 5.03
N LEU A 80 -0.49 14.38 4.88
CA LEU A 80 0.22 13.38 5.67
C LEU A 80 0.23 13.66 7.19
N PRO A 81 0.36 14.92 7.67
CA PRO A 81 0.18 15.25 9.08
C PRO A 81 -1.19 14.84 9.64
N HIS A 82 -2.26 14.89 8.84
CA HIS A 82 -3.57 14.43 9.28
C HIS A 82 -3.62 12.91 9.47
N TYR A 83 -3.02 12.13 8.56
CA TYR A 83 -2.91 10.68 8.75
C TYR A 83 -2.07 10.34 9.99
N GLU A 84 -0.99 11.07 10.24
CA GLU A 84 -0.17 10.88 11.44
C GLU A 84 -0.96 11.11 12.74
N ALA A 85 -1.73 12.20 12.80
CA ALA A 85 -2.60 12.49 13.94
C ALA A 85 -3.68 11.40 14.13
N LEU A 86 -4.30 10.95 13.04
CA LEU A 86 -5.30 9.86 13.07
C LEU A 86 -4.68 8.55 13.57
N SER A 87 -3.50 8.18 13.07
CA SER A 87 -2.80 6.97 13.52
C SER A 87 -2.44 7.03 15.00
N ARG A 88 -1.95 8.18 15.50
CA ARG A 88 -1.69 8.36 16.94
C ARG A 88 -2.97 8.22 17.77
N ALA A 89 -4.05 8.81 17.31
CA ALA A 89 -5.34 8.77 17.98
C ALA A 89 -5.95 7.36 17.99
N ALA A 90 -5.79 6.60 16.90
CA ALA A 90 -6.17 5.19 16.82
C ALA A 90 -5.31 4.31 17.74
N GLY A 91 -4.00 4.53 17.80
CA GLY A 91 -3.09 3.80 18.69
C GLY A 91 -3.45 3.97 20.17
N LYS A 92 -3.83 5.19 20.60
CA LYS A 92 -4.29 5.44 21.97
C LYS A 92 -5.60 4.70 22.30
N ARG A 93 -6.56 4.69 21.37
CA ARG A 93 -7.83 3.96 21.53
C ARG A 93 -7.61 2.45 21.61
N LEU A 94 -6.76 1.92 20.73
CA LEU A 94 -6.39 0.52 20.75
C LEU A 94 -5.78 0.10 22.09
N ALA A 95 -4.87 0.92 22.64
CA ALA A 95 -4.25 0.66 23.94
C ALA A 95 -5.24 0.72 25.12
N ALA A 96 -6.34 1.46 24.99
CA ALA A 96 -7.39 1.57 26.01
C ALA A 96 -8.45 0.47 25.92
N GLY A 97 -8.41 -0.36 24.88
CA GLY A 97 -9.46 -1.32 24.53
C GLY A 97 -10.44 -0.72 23.52
N LEU A 98 -10.52 -1.31 22.33
CA LEU A 98 -11.38 -0.80 21.25
C LEU A 98 -12.87 -0.98 21.58
N SER A 99 -13.63 0.09 21.34
CA SER A 99 -15.10 0.06 21.29
C SER A 99 -15.62 0.04 19.84
N ALA A 100 -16.91 -0.26 19.67
CA ALA A 100 -17.56 -0.12 18.36
C ALA A 100 -17.57 1.35 17.88
N GLU A 101 -17.69 2.30 18.81
CA GLU A 101 -17.66 3.74 18.53
C GLU A 101 -16.29 4.18 17.97
N ASP A 102 -15.19 3.58 18.45
CA ASP A 102 -13.86 3.85 17.93
C ASP A 102 -13.70 3.41 16.47
N ILE A 103 -14.31 2.27 16.10
CA ILE A 103 -14.32 1.79 14.71
C ILE A 103 -15.13 2.73 13.82
N GLN A 104 -16.29 3.20 14.30
CA GLN A 104 -17.10 4.17 13.55
C GLN A 104 -16.37 5.50 13.36
N TRP A 105 -15.73 6.02 14.41
CA TRP A 105 -14.89 7.20 14.35
C TRP A 105 -13.76 7.03 13.32
N ALA A 106 -13.02 5.93 13.39
CA ALA A 106 -11.90 5.67 12.48
C ALA A 106 -12.37 5.59 11.01
N THR A 107 -13.50 4.91 10.78
CA THR A 107 -14.10 4.78 9.45
C THR A 107 -14.54 6.14 8.89
N ALA A 108 -15.21 6.96 9.71
CA ALA A 108 -15.63 8.29 9.30
C ALA A 108 -14.44 9.20 8.98
N ALA A 109 -13.42 9.21 9.86
CA ALA A 109 -12.22 10.00 9.66
C ALA A 109 -11.47 9.60 8.39
N LEU A 110 -11.27 8.30 8.15
CA LEU A 110 -10.60 7.81 6.93
C LEU A 110 -11.39 8.17 5.66
N ARG A 111 -12.72 8.05 5.68
CA ARG A 111 -13.57 8.47 4.54
C ARG A 111 -13.43 9.95 4.23
N GLU A 112 -13.39 10.79 5.26
CA GLU A 112 -13.22 12.23 5.11
C GLU A 112 -11.88 12.56 4.43
N ARG A 113 -10.78 11.97 4.92
CA ARG A 113 -9.43 12.15 4.36
C ARG A 113 -9.34 11.62 2.93
N TYR A 114 -9.95 10.47 2.67
CA TYR A 114 -10.05 9.93 1.32
C TYR A 114 -10.77 10.90 0.36
N GLY A 115 -11.83 11.57 0.82
CA GLY A 115 -12.50 12.61 0.03
C GLY A 115 -11.60 13.80 -0.30
N VAL A 116 -10.79 14.26 0.66
CA VAL A 116 -9.81 15.35 0.43
C VAL A 116 -8.74 14.91 -0.58
N LEU A 117 -8.16 13.72 -0.38
CA LEU A 117 -7.18 13.12 -1.28
C LEU A 117 -7.70 13.04 -2.72
N MET A 118 -8.92 12.52 -2.91
CA MET A 118 -9.51 12.34 -4.24
C MET A 118 -9.85 13.65 -4.92
N ARG A 119 -10.32 14.67 -4.17
CA ARG A 119 -10.56 16.00 -4.74
C ARG A 119 -9.27 16.64 -5.24
N GLN A 120 -8.18 16.56 -4.47
CA GLN A 120 -6.89 17.09 -4.91
C GLN A 120 -6.35 16.30 -6.11
N ALA A 121 -6.44 14.97 -6.08
CA ALA A 121 -6.00 14.13 -7.20
C ALA A 121 -6.76 14.46 -8.48
N ALA A 122 -8.09 14.62 -8.38
CA ALA A 122 -8.93 15.02 -9.50
C ALA A 122 -8.56 16.41 -10.05
N ALA A 123 -8.31 17.39 -9.17
CA ALA A 123 -7.89 18.74 -9.58
C ALA A 123 -6.56 18.73 -10.35
N GLU A 124 -5.60 17.92 -9.92
CA GLU A 124 -4.31 17.79 -10.63
C GLU A 124 -4.44 17.00 -11.93
N ALA A 125 -5.26 15.94 -11.96
CA ALA A 125 -5.42 15.05 -13.11
C ALA A 125 -6.31 15.62 -14.23
N ALA A 126 -7.34 16.40 -13.88
CA ALA A 126 -8.36 16.85 -14.84
C ALA A 126 -7.80 17.54 -16.09
N PRO A 127 -6.79 18.43 -16.01
CA PRO A 127 -6.25 19.06 -17.21
C PRO A 127 -5.53 18.09 -18.15
N VAL A 128 -4.89 17.04 -17.64
CA VAL A 128 -4.30 15.98 -18.49
C VAL A 128 -5.40 15.14 -19.12
N LEU A 129 -6.41 14.75 -18.34
CA LEU A 129 -7.54 13.96 -18.82
C LEU A 129 -8.34 14.71 -19.90
N ALA A 130 -8.42 16.04 -19.82
CA ALA A 130 -9.09 16.87 -20.82
C ALA A 130 -8.35 16.91 -22.18
N THR A 131 -7.11 16.41 -22.25
CA THR A 131 -6.32 16.36 -23.49
C THR A 131 -6.35 15.00 -24.18
N LEU A 132 -7.04 14.01 -23.61
CA LEU A 132 -7.06 12.66 -24.17
C LEU A 132 -7.69 12.64 -25.56
N THR A 133 -7.04 11.93 -26.48
CA THR A 133 -7.58 11.71 -27.83
C THR A 133 -8.65 10.61 -27.84
N THR A 134 -9.41 10.52 -28.92
CA THR A 134 -10.39 9.44 -29.13
C THR A 134 -9.72 8.07 -29.05
N GLU A 135 -8.52 7.92 -29.59
CA GLU A 135 -7.75 6.66 -29.54
C GLU A 135 -7.33 6.32 -28.11
N GLN A 136 -6.90 7.30 -27.31
CA GLN A 136 -6.55 7.10 -25.90
C GLN A 136 -7.78 6.73 -25.05
N ILE A 137 -8.96 7.30 -25.36
CA ILE A 137 -10.23 6.93 -24.70
C ILE A 137 -10.60 5.49 -25.05
N ALA A 138 -10.51 5.09 -26.32
CA ALA A 138 -10.77 3.70 -26.72
C ALA A 138 -9.81 2.70 -26.06
N HIS A 139 -8.53 3.07 -25.92
CA HIS A 139 -7.54 2.27 -25.18
C HIS A 139 -7.90 2.14 -23.69
N LEU A 140 -8.30 3.23 -23.05
CA LEU A 140 -8.77 3.23 -21.66
C LEU A 140 -9.96 2.28 -21.47
N GLU A 141 -10.96 2.35 -22.36
CA GLU A 141 -12.14 1.47 -22.31
C GLU A 141 -11.76 -0.01 -22.42
N ASP A 142 -10.82 -0.35 -23.30
CA ASP A 142 -10.34 -1.72 -23.48
C ASP A 142 -9.53 -2.22 -22.27
N GLU A 143 -8.67 -1.39 -21.67
CA GLU A 143 -7.99 -1.72 -20.41
C GLU A 143 -8.98 -1.92 -19.24
N LEU A 144 -10.00 -1.07 -19.14
CA LEU A 144 -11.07 -1.23 -18.14
C LEU A 144 -11.85 -2.53 -18.38
N ALA A 145 -12.19 -2.84 -19.63
CA ALA A 145 -12.87 -4.08 -19.98
C ALA A 145 -12.00 -5.32 -19.65
N ARG A 146 -10.70 -5.27 -19.94
CA ARG A 146 -9.73 -6.31 -19.52
C ARG A 146 -9.73 -6.48 -18.01
N SER A 147 -9.57 -5.39 -17.26
CA SER A 147 -9.55 -5.41 -15.79
C SER A 147 -10.84 -5.99 -15.21
N ASN A 148 -12.00 -5.65 -15.78
CA ASN A 148 -13.29 -6.18 -15.36
C ASN A 148 -13.43 -7.69 -15.64
N ARG A 149 -12.91 -8.18 -16.77
CA ARG A 149 -12.87 -9.62 -17.08
C ARG A 149 -11.98 -10.37 -16.08
N ASP A 150 -10.80 -9.84 -15.80
CA ASP A 150 -9.87 -10.43 -14.82
C ASP A 150 -10.47 -10.45 -13.41
N PHE A 151 -11.12 -9.36 -13.01
CA PHE A 151 -11.85 -9.28 -11.74
C PHE A 151 -12.97 -10.33 -11.67
N THR A 152 -13.78 -10.41 -12.73
CA THR A 152 -14.89 -11.38 -12.80
C THR A 152 -14.37 -12.82 -12.71
N LYS A 153 -13.33 -13.15 -13.47
CA LYS A 153 -12.72 -14.48 -13.44
C LYS A 153 -12.17 -14.83 -12.05
N LYS A 154 -11.53 -13.87 -11.37
CA LYS A 154 -10.89 -14.10 -10.08
C LYS A 154 -11.87 -14.14 -8.91
N TYR A 155 -12.90 -13.30 -8.94
CA TYR A 155 -13.75 -13.04 -7.76
C TYR A 155 -15.22 -13.42 -7.95
N LEU A 156 -15.72 -13.48 -9.19
CA LEU A 156 -17.14 -13.71 -9.49
C LEU A 156 -17.41 -15.04 -10.21
N ALA A 157 -16.39 -15.85 -10.47
CA ALA A 157 -16.57 -17.16 -11.09
C ALA A 157 -17.07 -18.23 -10.10
N GLY A 158 -17.91 -19.16 -10.58
CA GLY A 158 -18.42 -20.30 -9.82
C GLY A 158 -19.74 -20.03 -9.08
N SER A 159 -20.17 -20.99 -8.26
CA SER A 159 -21.41 -20.87 -7.48
C SER A 159 -21.31 -19.76 -6.42
N GLU A 160 -22.46 -19.23 -6.02
CA GLU A 160 -22.56 -18.28 -4.90
C GLU A 160 -21.90 -18.82 -3.62
N GLU A 161 -22.14 -20.09 -3.30
CA GLU A 161 -21.52 -20.76 -2.15
C GLU A 161 -19.98 -20.74 -2.23
N LYS A 162 -19.41 -21.06 -3.40
CA LYS A 162 -17.97 -21.01 -3.61
C LYS A 162 -17.43 -19.59 -3.44
N ARG A 163 -18.12 -18.59 -3.98
CA ARG A 163 -17.73 -17.17 -3.85
C ARG A 163 -17.78 -16.71 -2.40
N LEU A 164 -18.82 -17.07 -1.65
CA LEU A 164 -18.94 -16.78 -0.22
C LEU A 164 -17.79 -17.41 0.58
N LYS A 165 -17.50 -18.69 0.35
CA LYS A 165 -16.40 -19.40 1.01
C LYS A 165 -15.05 -18.72 0.77
N GLU A 166 -14.76 -18.33 -0.47
CA GLU A 166 -13.53 -17.62 -0.81
C GLU A 166 -13.50 -16.20 -0.21
N ARG A 167 -14.64 -15.50 -0.10
CA ARG A 167 -14.72 -14.20 0.59
C ARG A 167 -14.41 -14.32 2.08
N ILE A 168 -14.99 -15.32 2.76
CA ILE A 168 -14.73 -15.60 4.17
C ILE A 168 -13.25 -15.88 4.37
N LYS A 169 -12.68 -16.81 3.59
CA LYS A 169 -11.26 -17.16 3.66
C LYS A 169 -10.34 -15.95 3.46
N ARG A 170 -10.63 -15.07 2.49
CA ARG A 170 -9.83 -13.85 2.28
C ARG A 170 -9.91 -12.89 3.46
N ASN A 171 -11.09 -12.73 4.06
CA ASN A 171 -11.22 -11.89 5.26
C ASN A 171 -10.45 -12.49 6.43
N GLU A 172 -10.57 -13.80 6.67
CA GLU A 172 -9.79 -14.50 7.70
C GLU A 172 -8.28 -14.32 7.47
N GLN A 173 -7.79 -14.48 6.24
CA GLN A 173 -6.38 -14.24 5.91
C GLN A 173 -5.97 -12.80 6.19
N HIS A 174 -6.76 -11.82 5.75
CA HIS A 174 -6.47 -10.41 6.06
C HIS A 174 -6.43 -10.16 7.56
N PHE A 175 -7.45 -10.56 8.33
CA PHE A 175 -7.41 -10.39 9.78
C PHE A 175 -6.18 -11.08 10.38
N ALA A 176 -5.84 -12.29 9.95
CA ALA A 176 -4.67 -13.00 10.46
C ALA A 176 -3.34 -12.29 10.18
N GLU A 177 -3.21 -11.59 9.05
CA GLU A 177 -2.04 -10.76 8.75
C GLU A 177 -1.87 -9.58 9.73
N TRP A 178 -2.98 -9.04 10.26
CA TRP A 178 -2.97 -7.88 11.15
C TRP A 178 -2.89 -8.24 12.64
N ILE A 179 -3.62 -9.28 13.07
CA ILE A 179 -3.78 -9.62 14.50
C ILE A 179 -3.22 -11.01 14.86
N GLY A 180 -2.64 -11.73 13.90
CA GLY A 180 -2.10 -13.07 14.09
C GLY A 180 -3.15 -14.17 14.04
N ASN A 181 -2.83 -15.34 14.60
CA ASN A 181 -3.69 -16.52 14.49
C ASN A 181 -5.10 -16.28 15.06
N LEU A 182 -6.12 -16.64 14.29
CA LEU A 182 -7.52 -16.49 14.65
C LEU A 182 -8.02 -17.71 15.43
N THR A 183 -8.78 -17.47 16.50
CA THR A 183 -9.53 -18.54 17.17
C THR A 183 -10.73 -18.97 16.34
N THR A 184 -11.27 -20.17 16.61
CA THR A 184 -12.49 -20.65 15.95
C THR A 184 -13.66 -19.68 16.14
N GLU A 185 -13.78 -19.06 17.31
CA GLU A 185 -14.83 -18.07 17.57
C GLU A 185 -14.65 -16.81 16.70
N GLN A 186 -13.41 -16.33 16.53
CA GLN A 186 -13.12 -15.19 15.66
C GLN A 186 -13.40 -15.50 14.18
N GLN A 187 -13.06 -16.72 13.72
CA GLN A 187 -13.40 -17.18 12.37
C GLN A 187 -14.92 -17.20 12.14
N THR A 188 -15.69 -17.71 13.10
CA THR A 188 -17.16 -17.69 13.02
C THR A 188 -17.69 -16.26 12.95
N ARG A 189 -17.20 -15.34 13.80
CA ARG A 189 -17.61 -13.93 13.78
C ARG A 189 -17.29 -13.24 12.44
N ILE A 190 -16.11 -13.52 11.87
CA ILE A 190 -15.73 -13.01 10.54
C ILE A 190 -16.65 -13.58 9.46
N ALA A 191 -16.95 -14.89 9.51
CA ALA A 191 -17.86 -15.52 8.56
C ALA A 191 -19.26 -14.90 8.62
N ASP A 192 -19.78 -14.63 9.81
CA ASP A 192 -21.09 -14.00 10.01
C ASP A 192 -21.10 -12.54 9.51
N MET A 193 -20.03 -11.78 9.79
CA MET A 193 -19.85 -10.43 9.26
C MET A 193 -19.89 -10.43 7.72
N VAL A 194 -19.16 -11.34 7.07
CA VAL A 194 -19.11 -11.44 5.60
C VAL A 194 -20.46 -11.85 5.00
N ARG A 195 -21.27 -12.64 5.72
CA ARG A 195 -22.63 -13.00 5.29
C ARG A 195 -23.61 -11.82 5.43
N ALA A 196 -23.41 -10.97 6.43
CA ALA A 196 -24.27 -9.82 6.70
C ALA A 196 -24.05 -8.66 5.71
N ASP A 197 -22.89 -8.59 5.05
CA ASP A 197 -22.55 -7.62 4.00
C ASP A 197 -22.37 -8.32 2.65
N PRO A 198 -23.46 -8.68 1.94
CA PRO A 198 -23.43 -9.49 0.72
C PRO A 198 -22.67 -8.83 -0.43
#